data_AF-A0ABC8YCB8-F1
#
_entry.id   AF-A0ABC8YCB8-F1
#
_cell.length_a   1.000
_cell.length_b   1.000
_cell.length_c   1.000
_cell.angle_alpha   90.00
_cell.angle_beta   90.00
_cell.angle_gamma   90.00
#
_symmetry.space_group_name_H-M   'P 1'
#
loop_
_entity.id
_entity.type
_entity.pdbx_description
1 polymer ?
#
loop_
_entity_poly.entity_id
_entity_poly.type
_entity_poly.pdbx_seq_one_letter_code
_entity_poly.pdbx_strand_id
1 'polypeptide(L)'
;MKPSVAIAVVLVIALAHYASLTAAAGSPKVIIVGAGMSGISAGKRLSDAGITDLVILEATDRIGGRMHKTSFAGLNVEMGANWVEGVGGEQMNPICAMANETLQLRIFHSDYDHIARNTYKQEYISTFMTFFSLARMIAHQVYLGKLCQVVREVTYSPSGVTVKTEENEVYRADYVMVSVSLGVLQTDLIRFTPQLPAWKIINIYQFDMALYTKIFLEFPKKFWPEGPGTEFFLYASGRRGYYPIWQHFEKQYPGSNVLLVTVTDDESRRIEQQPDNQTKAEAVAVLRKMFPGKDVPDATDILVPRWWSNRFFKGTFSNWPISISRYEYDLIRAPVGRVYFTGEHTSEHYNGYVHGAYLAGIDSADILINCANKKMCKYHVQGKYN
;
A
#
# COMPACT_ATOMS: atom_id res chain seq x y z
N MET A 1 -14.73 45.63 53.49
CA MET A 1 -14.41 44.98 52.20
C MET A 1 -15.66 44.30 51.67
N LYS A 2 -16.08 44.60 50.43
CA LYS A 2 -17.36 44.18 49.86
C LYS A 2 -17.35 42.67 49.49
N PRO A 3 -18.41 41.89 49.78
CA PRO A 3 -18.48 40.44 49.57
C PRO A 3 -18.43 39.99 48.08
N SER A 4 -18.48 40.94 47.15
CA SER A 4 -18.51 40.72 45.70
C SER A 4 -17.18 40.21 45.12
N VAL A 5 -16.05 40.56 45.74
CA VAL A 5 -14.72 40.22 45.21
C VAL A 5 -14.32 38.78 45.57
N ALA A 6 -14.71 38.29 46.74
CA ALA A 6 -14.40 36.93 47.18
C ALA A 6 -15.12 35.87 46.33
N ILE A 7 -16.37 36.13 45.94
CA ILE A 7 -17.16 35.20 45.10
C ILE A 7 -16.59 35.12 43.68
N ALA A 8 -16.14 36.25 43.11
CA ALA A 8 -15.51 36.28 41.79
C ALA A 8 -14.18 35.52 41.76
N VAL A 9 -13.36 35.63 42.81
CA VAL A 9 -12.08 34.91 42.91
C VAL A 9 -12.29 33.39 43.05
N VAL A 10 -13.28 32.96 43.83
CA VAL A 10 -13.62 31.53 43.97
C VAL A 10 -14.15 30.95 42.65
N LEU A 11 -14.96 31.71 41.89
CA LEU A 11 -15.45 31.28 40.57
C LEU A 11 -14.31 31.17 39.55
N VAL A 12 -13.36 32.09 39.56
CA VAL A 12 -12.19 32.06 38.66
C VAL A 12 -11.24 30.92 39.02
N ILE A 13 -11.03 30.62 40.30
CA ILE A 13 -10.22 29.48 40.73
C ILE A 13 -10.91 28.16 40.41
N ALA A 14 -12.24 28.07 40.54
CA ALA A 14 -13.02 26.89 40.17
C ALA A 14 -13.05 26.68 38.65
N LEU A 15 -13.17 27.74 37.85
CA LEU A 15 -13.07 27.70 36.39
C LEU A 15 -11.64 27.36 35.92
N ALA A 16 -10.61 27.85 36.61
CA ALA A 16 -9.21 27.50 36.32
C ALA A 16 -8.88 26.05 36.73
N HIS A 17 -9.50 25.53 37.80
CA HIS A 17 -9.41 24.11 38.17
C HIS A 17 -10.20 23.22 37.21
N TYR A 18 -11.38 23.64 36.74
CA TYR A 18 -12.13 22.92 35.70
C TYR A 18 -11.39 22.92 34.36
N ALA A 19 -10.78 24.05 33.97
CA ALA A 19 -9.95 24.16 32.77
C ALA A 19 -8.66 23.33 32.88
N SER A 20 -8.06 23.25 34.07
CA SER A 20 -6.88 22.40 34.33
C SER A 20 -7.23 20.91 34.40
N LEU A 21 -8.43 20.54 34.86
CA LEU A 21 -8.94 19.16 34.82
C LEU A 21 -9.23 18.70 33.39
N THR A 22 -9.64 19.61 32.49
CA THR A 22 -9.77 19.30 31.05
C THR A 22 -8.44 19.27 30.30
N ALA A 23 -7.39 19.92 30.83
CA ALA A 23 -6.05 19.95 30.25
C ALA A 23 -5.15 18.77 30.68
N ALA A 24 -5.65 17.84 31.50
CA ALA A 24 -4.90 16.71 32.04
C ALA A 24 -5.27 15.34 31.43
N ALA A 25 -6.10 15.28 30.38
CA ALA A 25 -6.21 14.08 29.56
C ALA A 25 -5.08 14.14 28.51
N GLY A 26 -4.01 13.36 28.72
CA GLY A 26 -2.90 13.28 27.76
C GLY A 26 -3.37 12.95 26.33
N SER A 27 -2.57 13.34 25.34
CA SER A 27 -2.81 12.97 23.94
C SER A 27 -3.00 11.44 23.84
N PRO A 28 -4.05 10.96 23.15
CA PRO A 28 -4.36 9.54 23.13
C PRO A 28 -3.22 8.77 22.47
N LYS A 29 -2.86 7.63 23.05
CA LYS A 29 -1.81 6.78 22.48
C LYS A 29 -2.37 5.93 21.35
N VAL A 30 -1.68 5.91 20.21
CA VAL A 30 -2.08 5.13 19.02
C VAL A 30 -0.94 4.23 18.55
N ILE A 31 -1.22 2.94 18.40
CA ILE A 31 -0.32 1.99 17.72
C ILE A 31 -0.71 1.91 16.25
N ILE A 32 0.24 2.02 15.34
CA ILE A 32 0.04 1.80 13.90
C ILE A 32 0.76 0.51 13.53
N VAL A 33 0.04 -0.46 12.95
CA VAL A 33 0.58 -1.76 12.53
C VAL A 33 0.87 -1.71 11.03
N GLY A 34 2.14 -1.54 10.69
CA GLY A 34 2.66 -1.40 9.32
C GLY A 34 3.14 0.02 9.00
N ALA A 35 4.32 0.12 8.40
CA ALA A 35 4.92 1.35 7.89
C ALA A 35 4.90 1.38 6.35
N GLY A 36 3.82 0.88 5.75
CA GLY A 36 3.49 1.13 4.34
C GLY A 36 2.98 2.56 4.12
N MET A 37 2.61 2.89 2.88
CA MET A 37 2.13 4.24 2.54
C MET A 37 0.95 4.69 3.43
N SER A 38 -0.06 3.84 3.62
CA SER A 38 -1.24 4.18 4.43
C SER A 38 -0.89 4.37 5.91
N GLY A 39 -0.05 3.50 6.49
CA GLY A 39 0.37 3.60 7.89
C GLY A 39 1.18 4.86 8.16
N ILE A 40 2.13 5.20 7.27
CA ILE A 40 2.92 6.43 7.37
C ILE A 40 2.02 7.67 7.18
N SER A 41 1.13 7.66 6.19
CA SER A 41 0.18 8.75 5.93
C SER A 41 -0.76 8.97 7.13
N ALA A 42 -1.30 7.90 7.70
CA ALA A 42 -2.14 7.96 8.90
C ALA A 42 -1.37 8.54 10.10
N GLY A 43 -0.13 8.07 10.34
CA GLY A 43 0.73 8.59 11.41
C GLY A 43 1.01 10.08 11.25
N LYS A 44 1.31 10.52 10.02
CA LYS A 44 1.47 11.95 9.71
C LYS A 44 0.20 12.73 10.02
N ARG A 45 -0.95 12.27 9.53
CA ARG A 45 -2.23 12.96 9.70
C ARG A 45 -2.64 13.07 11.18
N LEU A 46 -2.36 12.03 11.98
CA LEU A 46 -2.56 12.03 13.44
C LEU A 46 -1.64 13.04 14.12
N SER A 47 -0.35 13.03 13.78
CA SER A 47 0.63 13.98 14.32
C SER A 47 0.26 15.43 13.99
N ASP A 48 -0.13 15.71 12.75
CA ASP A 48 -0.59 17.04 12.32
C ASP A 48 -1.85 17.50 13.07
N ALA A 49 -2.65 16.56 13.61
CA ALA A 49 -3.81 16.83 14.45
C ALA A 49 -3.51 16.90 15.96
N GLY A 50 -2.24 16.85 16.36
CA GLY A 50 -1.80 16.89 17.76
C GLY A 50 -1.85 15.53 18.50
N ILE A 51 -2.15 14.44 17.79
CA ILE A 51 -2.04 13.08 18.33
C ILE A 51 -0.62 12.57 18.07
N THR A 52 0.28 12.80 19.03
CA THR A 52 1.73 12.58 18.86
C THR A 52 2.29 11.42 19.68
N ASP A 53 1.54 10.85 20.63
CA ASP A 53 1.91 9.58 21.29
C ASP A 53 1.62 8.40 20.33
N LEU A 54 2.49 8.28 19.33
CA LEU A 54 2.40 7.31 18.26
C LEU A 54 3.53 6.28 18.35
N VAL A 55 3.22 5.02 18.09
CA VAL A 55 4.23 3.99 17.80
C VAL A 55 3.84 3.25 16.54
N ILE A 56 4.76 3.17 15.58
CA ILE A 56 4.57 2.40 14.34
C ILE A 56 5.36 1.10 14.48
N LEU A 57 4.69 -0.04 14.35
CA LEU A 57 5.29 -1.38 14.39
C LEU A 57 5.32 -1.93 12.97
N GLU A 58 6.52 -2.06 12.40
CA GLU A 58 6.73 -2.56 11.03
C GLU A 58 7.38 -3.94 11.07
N ALA A 59 6.77 -4.89 10.36
CA ALA A 59 7.20 -6.29 10.37
C ALA A 59 8.57 -6.50 9.72
N THR A 60 8.90 -5.71 8.69
CA THR A 60 10.18 -5.83 7.97
C THR A 60 11.25 -4.92 8.56
N ASP A 61 12.47 -5.03 8.03
CA ASP A 61 13.62 -4.17 8.35
C ASP A 61 13.59 -2.82 7.61
N ARG A 62 12.47 -2.49 6.95
CA ARG A 62 12.32 -1.26 6.16
C ARG A 62 10.89 -0.73 6.15
N ILE A 63 10.77 0.54 5.82
CA ILE A 63 9.47 1.16 5.54
C ILE A 63 9.10 1.03 4.04
N GLY A 64 7.89 1.48 3.70
CA GLY A 64 7.38 1.60 2.33
C GLY A 64 6.51 0.44 1.86
N GLY A 65 6.58 -0.72 2.52
CA GLY A 65 5.74 -1.88 2.20
C GLY A 65 5.87 -2.31 0.74
N ARG A 66 4.76 -2.24 -0.01
CA ARG A 66 4.68 -2.60 -1.44
C ARG A 66 5.30 -1.57 -2.40
N MET A 67 5.80 -0.45 -1.89
CA MET A 67 6.71 0.44 -2.62
C MET A 67 8.13 0.06 -2.24
N HIS A 68 8.77 -0.74 -3.08
CA HIS A 68 10.08 -1.32 -2.76
C HIS A 68 10.94 -1.55 -3.99
N LYS A 69 12.09 -0.89 -4.00
CA LYS A 69 13.16 -1.12 -4.96
C LYS A 69 14.14 -2.21 -4.50
N THR A 70 14.76 -2.89 -5.44
CA THR A 70 15.89 -3.79 -5.23
C THR A 70 16.98 -3.55 -6.29
N SER A 71 18.19 -4.05 -6.03
CA SER A 71 19.25 -4.06 -7.03
C SER A 71 19.10 -5.28 -7.94
N PHE A 72 19.20 -5.08 -9.26
CA PHE A 72 19.19 -6.14 -10.27
C PHE A 72 19.99 -5.67 -11.49
N ALA A 73 20.91 -6.49 -12.02
CA ALA A 73 21.71 -6.14 -13.21
C ALA A 73 22.42 -4.77 -13.11
N GLY A 74 22.90 -4.40 -11.91
CA GLY A 74 23.52 -3.08 -11.65
C GLY A 74 22.53 -1.89 -11.63
N LEU A 75 21.23 -2.14 -11.77
CA LEU A 75 20.16 -1.16 -11.73
C LEU A 75 19.43 -1.20 -10.40
N ASN A 76 18.68 -0.13 -10.08
CA ASN A 76 17.66 -0.15 -9.05
C ASN A 76 16.29 -0.25 -9.71
N VAL A 77 15.64 -1.41 -9.58
CA VAL A 77 14.32 -1.70 -10.16
C VAL A 77 13.26 -1.81 -9.07
N GLU A 78 12.01 -1.48 -9.39
CA GLU A 78 10.89 -1.56 -8.45
C GLU A 78 10.26 -2.96 -8.47
N MET A 79 10.23 -3.62 -7.32
CA MET A 79 9.59 -4.94 -7.17
C MET A 79 8.07 -4.84 -7.07
N GLY A 80 7.54 -3.69 -6.64
CA GLY A 80 6.11 -3.44 -6.46
C GLY A 80 5.61 -2.27 -7.31
N ALA A 81 5.02 -1.26 -6.66
CA ALA A 81 4.49 -0.08 -7.36
C ALA A 81 5.58 0.63 -8.17
N ASN A 82 5.28 0.93 -9.44
CA ASN A 82 6.24 1.48 -10.39
C ASN A 82 5.65 2.58 -11.30
N TRP A 83 4.34 2.88 -11.18
CA TRP A 83 3.69 3.99 -11.88
C TRP A 83 2.96 4.95 -10.93
N VAL A 84 3.00 6.24 -11.26
CA VAL A 84 2.00 7.22 -10.83
C VAL A 84 0.89 7.19 -11.87
N GLU A 85 -0.25 6.62 -11.50
CA GLU A 85 -1.39 6.45 -12.39
C GLU A 85 -2.43 7.55 -12.16
N GLY A 86 -3.06 8.04 -13.23
CA GLY A 86 -4.04 9.12 -13.18
C GLY A 86 -3.39 10.50 -13.09
N VAL A 87 -2.51 10.82 -14.04
CA VAL A 87 -1.90 12.15 -14.20
C VAL A 87 -2.52 12.90 -15.39
N GLY A 88 -2.42 14.23 -15.43
CA GLY A 88 -2.95 15.06 -16.53
C GLY A 88 -4.47 15.23 -16.59
N GLY A 89 -5.22 14.72 -15.59
CA GLY A 89 -6.66 14.96 -15.44
C GLY A 89 -7.00 16.25 -14.69
N GLU A 90 -8.30 16.52 -14.52
CA GLU A 90 -8.80 17.73 -13.83
C GLU A 90 -8.42 17.77 -12.34
N GLN A 91 -8.35 16.61 -11.69
CA GLN A 91 -7.93 16.50 -10.29
C GLN A 91 -6.45 16.10 -10.22
N MET A 92 -5.69 16.87 -9.45
CA MET A 92 -4.27 16.57 -9.23
C MET A 92 -4.12 15.31 -8.37
N ASN A 93 -3.38 14.32 -8.87
CA ASN A 93 -2.96 13.19 -8.07
C ASN A 93 -1.95 13.66 -7.00
N PRO A 94 -2.22 13.50 -5.69
CA PRO A 94 -1.34 13.98 -4.63
C PRO A 94 0.07 13.39 -4.69
N ILE A 95 0.19 12.17 -5.24
CA ILE A 95 1.47 11.49 -5.44
C ILE A 95 2.30 12.17 -6.53
N CYS A 96 1.65 12.69 -7.58
CA CYS A 96 2.33 13.39 -8.68
C CYS A 96 3.00 14.69 -8.20
N ALA A 97 2.29 15.48 -7.39
CA ALA A 97 2.84 16.70 -6.81
C ALA A 97 4.07 16.38 -5.94
N MET A 98 3.97 15.41 -5.03
CA MET A 98 5.12 15.02 -4.18
C MET A 98 6.29 14.46 -5.00
N ALA A 99 6.01 13.67 -6.03
CA ALA A 99 7.01 13.07 -6.90
C ALA A 99 7.79 14.09 -7.73
N ASN A 100 7.08 14.99 -8.40
CA ASN A 100 7.64 15.93 -9.36
C ASN A 100 8.18 17.18 -8.67
N GLU A 101 7.37 17.79 -7.79
CA GLU A 101 7.67 19.09 -7.21
C GLU A 101 8.55 19.00 -5.98
N THR A 102 8.34 17.99 -5.12
CA THR A 102 9.09 17.86 -3.86
C THR A 102 10.35 17.01 -4.00
N LEU A 103 10.24 15.86 -4.68
CA LEU A 103 11.34 14.90 -4.77
C LEU A 103 12.14 14.96 -6.07
N GLN A 104 11.61 15.63 -7.10
CA GLN A 104 12.20 15.70 -8.43
C GLN A 104 12.62 14.31 -8.95
N LEU A 105 11.76 13.31 -8.76
CA LEU A 105 12.04 11.96 -9.21
C LEU A 105 12.13 11.91 -10.73
N ARG A 106 12.98 11.03 -11.26
CA ARG A 106 13.05 10.79 -12.70
C ARG A 106 11.79 10.04 -13.13
N ILE A 107 10.94 10.69 -13.89
CA ILE A 107 9.65 10.14 -14.34
C ILE A 107 9.60 10.09 -15.87
N PHE A 108 8.99 9.04 -16.42
CA PHE A 108 8.77 8.89 -17.87
C PHE A 108 7.31 8.62 -18.16
N HIS A 109 6.75 9.29 -19.16
CA HIS A 109 5.42 8.98 -19.66
C HIS A 109 5.43 7.63 -20.39
N SER A 110 4.54 6.72 -19.99
CA SER A 110 4.32 5.46 -20.70
C SER A 110 3.34 5.69 -21.85
N ASP A 111 3.78 5.37 -23.07
CA ASP A 111 2.98 5.47 -24.29
C ASP A 111 2.52 4.07 -24.71
N TYR A 112 1.19 3.88 -24.76
CA TYR A 112 0.54 2.61 -25.08
C TYR A 112 -0.18 2.63 -26.44
N ASP A 113 -0.04 3.69 -27.24
CA ASP A 113 -0.82 3.88 -28.47
C ASP A 113 -0.67 2.72 -29.46
N HIS A 114 0.48 2.05 -29.44
CA HIS A 114 0.80 0.92 -30.31
C HIS A 114 0.23 -0.42 -29.84
N ILE A 115 -0.15 -0.55 -28.57
CA ILE A 115 -0.72 -1.80 -28.01
C ILE A 115 -2.23 -1.69 -27.75
N ALA A 116 -2.79 -0.49 -27.67
CA ALA A 116 -4.17 -0.22 -27.24
C ALA A 116 -5.26 -0.38 -28.32
N ARG A 117 -4.99 -1.02 -29.48
CA ARG A 117 -6.00 -1.06 -30.56
C ARG A 117 -7.25 -1.90 -30.26
N ASN A 118 -7.24 -2.78 -29.26
CA ASN A 118 -8.39 -3.68 -28.97
C ASN A 118 -8.85 -3.73 -27.50
N THR A 119 -8.39 -2.86 -26.62
CA THR A 119 -8.87 -2.81 -25.22
C THR A 119 -9.14 -1.36 -24.85
N TYR A 120 -10.43 -1.02 -24.68
CA TYR A 120 -11.00 0.26 -24.23
C TYR A 120 -10.06 1.48 -24.24
N LYS A 121 -10.30 2.42 -25.18
CA LYS A 121 -9.74 3.77 -25.15
C LYS A 121 -10.21 4.50 -23.89
N GLN A 122 -9.48 4.37 -22.81
CA GLN A 122 -9.34 5.42 -21.80
C GLN A 122 -7.92 5.93 -21.91
N GLU A 123 -7.77 7.25 -22.06
CA GLU A 123 -6.48 7.94 -22.04
C GLU A 123 -5.88 7.83 -20.62
N TYR A 124 -5.27 6.69 -20.32
CA TYR A 124 -4.55 6.48 -19.08
C TYR A 124 -3.13 7.03 -19.24
N ILE A 125 -2.94 8.28 -18.84
CA ILE A 125 -1.60 8.85 -18.67
C ILE A 125 -1.03 8.21 -17.39
N SER A 126 -0.02 7.35 -17.57
CA SER A 126 0.71 6.72 -16.46
C SER A 126 2.17 7.09 -16.57
N THR A 127 2.79 7.45 -15.44
CA THR A 127 4.17 7.91 -15.40
C THR A 127 5.03 6.94 -14.60
N PHE A 128 6.03 6.34 -15.23
CA PHE A 128 6.97 5.40 -14.61
C PHE A 128 7.84 6.12 -13.58
N MET A 129 7.98 5.55 -12.38
CA MET A 129 8.71 6.21 -11.28
C MET A 129 9.30 5.24 -10.27
N THR A 130 10.35 5.69 -9.56
CA THR A 130 10.91 5.02 -8.39
C THR A 130 10.26 5.53 -7.09
N PHE A 131 9.52 4.68 -6.37
CA PHE A 131 8.62 5.09 -5.30
C PHE A 131 9.23 5.14 -3.89
N PHE A 132 10.41 4.54 -3.68
CA PHE A 132 10.99 4.39 -2.34
C PHE A 132 11.22 5.73 -1.61
N SER A 133 11.59 6.79 -2.33
CA SER A 133 11.88 8.11 -1.77
C SER A 133 10.66 8.77 -1.12
N LEU A 134 9.45 8.44 -1.58
CA LEU A 134 8.21 9.04 -1.12
C LEU A 134 7.84 8.61 0.29
N ALA A 135 7.85 7.29 0.55
CA ALA A 135 7.58 6.77 1.88
C ALA A 135 8.59 7.30 2.92
N ARG A 136 9.86 7.38 2.53
CA ARG A 136 10.93 7.88 3.39
C ARG A 136 10.80 9.36 3.72
N MET A 137 10.41 10.19 2.76
CA MET A 137 10.20 11.62 2.99
C MET A 137 9.10 11.88 4.01
N ILE A 138 7.94 11.23 3.87
CA ILE A 138 6.82 11.37 4.81
C ILE A 138 7.22 10.82 6.19
N ALA A 139 7.93 9.68 6.23
CA ALA A 139 8.41 9.11 7.48
C ALA A 139 9.39 10.04 8.23
N HIS A 140 10.33 10.72 7.55
CA HIS A 140 11.28 11.62 8.21
C HIS A 140 10.62 12.75 9.02
N GLN A 141 9.36 13.08 8.74
CA GLN A 141 8.60 14.09 9.49
C GLN A 141 7.94 13.55 10.77
N VAL A 142 7.87 12.22 10.96
CA VAL A 142 6.98 11.58 11.97
C VAL A 142 7.61 10.37 12.67
N TYR A 143 8.72 9.81 12.17
CA TYR A 143 9.09 8.44 12.51
C TYR A 143 9.73 8.26 13.90
N LEU A 144 8.91 7.81 14.84
CA LEU A 144 9.29 7.08 16.06
C LEU A 144 8.95 5.57 15.94
N GLY A 145 9.06 5.00 14.73
CA GLY A 145 8.67 3.62 14.48
C GLY A 145 9.75 2.60 14.86
N LYS A 146 9.31 1.37 15.13
CA LYS A 146 10.17 0.20 15.38
C LYS A 146 10.05 -0.79 14.21
N LEU A 147 11.19 -1.08 13.60
CA LEU A 147 11.34 -2.08 12.54
C LEU A 147 11.50 -3.49 13.13
N CYS A 148 11.32 -4.52 12.32
CA CYS A 148 11.37 -5.93 12.71
C CYS A 148 10.38 -6.30 13.83
N GLN A 149 9.25 -5.61 13.89
CA GLN A 149 8.18 -5.80 14.87
C GLN A 149 6.98 -6.49 14.23
N VAL A 150 7.04 -7.81 14.14
CA VAL A 150 5.95 -8.61 13.58
C VAL A 150 4.80 -8.70 14.59
N VAL A 151 3.71 -7.95 14.37
CA VAL A 151 2.50 -8.06 15.21
C VAL A 151 1.83 -9.42 14.97
N ARG A 152 1.51 -10.13 16.06
CA ARG A 152 0.84 -11.44 16.02
C ARG A 152 -0.51 -11.47 16.71
N GLU A 153 -0.75 -10.52 17.63
CA GLU A 153 -2.01 -10.46 18.35
C GLU A 153 -2.42 -9.02 18.66
N VAL A 154 -3.71 -8.74 18.50
CA VAL A 154 -4.38 -7.50 18.87
C VAL A 154 -5.55 -7.83 19.80
N THR A 155 -5.38 -7.54 21.08
CA THR A 155 -6.46 -7.61 22.08
C THR A 155 -7.13 -6.25 22.21
N TYR A 156 -8.45 -6.18 22.16
CA TYR A 156 -9.18 -4.92 22.27
C TYR A 156 -10.41 -5.02 23.19
N SER A 157 -10.72 -3.91 23.84
CA SER A 157 -11.84 -3.76 24.78
C SER A 157 -12.40 -2.34 24.71
N PRO A 158 -13.52 -2.02 25.39
CA PRO A 158 -14.01 -0.65 25.45
C PRO A 158 -13.03 0.37 26.07
N SER A 159 -12.04 -0.07 26.85
CA SER A 159 -11.09 0.80 27.55
C SER A 159 -9.73 0.97 26.85
N GLY A 160 -9.40 0.15 25.86
CA GLY A 160 -8.10 0.25 25.17
C GLY A 160 -7.74 -1.00 24.40
N VAL A 161 -6.50 -1.00 23.89
CA VAL A 161 -5.93 -2.08 23.08
C VAL A 161 -4.58 -2.54 23.62
N THR A 162 -4.27 -3.81 23.42
CA THR A 162 -2.96 -4.41 23.66
C THR A 162 -2.50 -5.12 22.40
N VAL A 163 -1.31 -4.80 21.93
CA VAL A 163 -0.69 -5.39 20.73
C VAL A 163 0.53 -6.18 21.15
N LYS A 164 0.61 -7.44 20.72
CA LYS A 164 1.73 -8.34 21.02
C LYS A 164 2.46 -8.73 19.74
N THR A 165 3.80 -8.68 19.78
CA THR A 165 4.65 -9.06 18.66
C THR A 165 5.11 -10.51 18.75
N GLU A 166 5.68 -11.03 17.65
CA GLU A 166 6.23 -12.39 17.54
C GLU A 166 7.34 -12.64 18.57
N GLU A 167 8.13 -11.61 18.87
CA GLU A 167 9.18 -11.60 19.90
C GLU A 167 8.63 -11.40 21.33
N ASN A 168 7.32 -11.52 21.52
CA ASN A 168 6.61 -11.35 22.80
C ASN A 168 6.67 -9.94 23.41
N GLU A 169 7.09 -8.90 22.67
CA GLU A 169 6.95 -7.53 23.15
C GLU A 169 5.47 -7.12 23.20
N VAL A 170 5.09 -6.34 24.21
CA VAL A 170 3.70 -5.94 24.46
C VAL A 170 3.58 -4.43 24.50
N TYR A 171 2.68 -3.92 23.67
CA TYR A 171 2.38 -2.49 23.54
C TYR A 171 0.93 -2.23 23.96
N ARG A 172 0.72 -1.19 24.78
CA ARG A 172 -0.63 -0.75 25.19
C ARG A 172 -0.90 0.65 24.68
N ALA A 173 -2.14 0.89 24.25
CA ALA A 173 -2.59 2.15 23.66
C ALA A 173 -4.10 2.32 23.81
N ASP A 174 -4.59 3.53 23.52
CA ASP A 174 -6.03 3.83 23.46
C ASP A 174 -6.67 3.31 22.17
N TYR A 175 -5.91 3.29 21.08
CA TYR A 175 -6.37 2.85 19.76
C TYR A 175 -5.27 2.10 19.00
N VAL A 176 -5.68 1.28 18.03
CA VAL A 176 -4.77 0.67 17.05
C VAL A 176 -5.27 0.94 15.64
N MET A 177 -4.37 1.34 14.75
CA MET A 177 -4.58 1.52 13.31
C MET A 177 -3.87 0.38 12.58
N VAL A 178 -4.63 -0.52 11.96
CA VAL A 178 -4.12 -1.69 11.24
C VAL A 178 -3.94 -1.34 9.77
N SER A 179 -2.69 -1.28 9.29
CA SER A 179 -2.36 -0.90 7.92
C SER A 179 -1.81 -2.05 7.05
N VAL A 180 -1.94 -3.30 7.51
CA VAL A 180 -1.49 -4.48 6.76
C VAL A 180 -2.34 -4.68 5.50
N SER A 181 -1.84 -5.46 4.54
CA SER A 181 -2.60 -5.74 3.32
C SER A 181 -3.88 -6.55 3.61
N LEU A 182 -4.83 -6.49 2.68
CA LEU A 182 -6.01 -7.35 2.71
C LEU A 182 -5.61 -8.84 2.80
N GLY A 183 -4.62 -9.26 2.01
CA GLY A 183 -4.10 -10.61 2.04
C GLY A 183 -3.57 -11.03 3.41
N VAL A 184 -2.96 -10.14 4.19
CA VAL A 184 -2.55 -10.45 5.57
C VAL A 184 -3.77 -10.62 6.48
N LEU A 185 -4.80 -9.78 6.35
CA LEU A 185 -6.05 -9.92 7.10
C LEU A 185 -6.81 -11.21 6.77
N GLN A 186 -6.59 -11.77 5.58
CA GLN A 186 -7.13 -13.05 5.12
C GLN A 186 -6.30 -14.27 5.59
N THR A 187 -5.23 -14.05 6.36
CA THR A 187 -4.43 -15.12 6.98
C THR A 187 -4.58 -15.11 8.51
N ASP A 188 -3.92 -16.07 9.15
CA ASP A 188 -3.81 -16.20 10.61
C ASP A 188 -2.59 -15.45 11.20
N LEU A 189 -1.93 -14.58 10.43
CA LEU A 189 -0.75 -13.85 10.92
C LEU A 189 -1.08 -13.02 12.15
N ILE A 190 -2.22 -12.31 12.15
CA ILE A 190 -2.65 -11.46 13.27
C ILE A 190 -3.94 -12.03 13.87
N ARG A 191 -3.87 -12.48 15.11
CA ARG A 191 -5.04 -12.88 15.90
C ARG A 191 -5.70 -11.67 16.54
N PHE A 192 -7.01 -11.54 16.39
CA PHE A 192 -7.81 -10.53 17.09
C PHE A 192 -8.55 -11.16 18.27
N THR A 193 -8.48 -10.52 19.45
CA THR A 193 -9.11 -10.99 20.69
C THR A 193 -9.94 -9.87 21.34
N PRO A 194 -11.28 -9.94 21.42
CA PRO A 194 -12.13 -11.00 20.86
C PRO A 194 -12.04 -11.07 19.34
N GLN A 195 -12.54 -12.15 18.75
CA GLN A 195 -12.57 -12.29 17.29
C GLN A 195 -13.33 -11.13 16.65
N LEU A 196 -12.87 -10.67 15.49
CA LEU A 196 -13.60 -9.69 14.69
C LEU A 196 -15.03 -10.19 14.40
N PRO A 197 -16.02 -9.31 14.37
CA PRO A 197 -17.40 -9.72 14.15
C PRO A 197 -17.58 -10.35 12.76
N ALA A 198 -18.54 -11.27 12.63
CA ALA A 198 -18.77 -12.01 11.38
C ALA A 198 -18.95 -11.09 10.16
N TRP A 199 -19.66 -9.97 10.31
CA TRP A 199 -19.83 -8.98 9.23
C TRP A 199 -18.50 -8.42 8.74
N LYS A 200 -17.49 -8.27 9.60
CA LYS A 200 -16.16 -7.78 9.20
C LYS A 200 -15.40 -8.89 8.47
N ILE A 201 -15.40 -10.09 9.03
CA ILE A 201 -14.67 -11.25 8.50
C ILE A 201 -15.17 -11.59 7.09
N ILE A 202 -16.49 -11.72 6.91
CA ILE A 202 -17.08 -12.08 5.61
C ILE A 202 -16.61 -11.09 4.53
N ASN A 203 -16.67 -9.78 4.79
CA ASN A 203 -16.26 -8.77 3.82
C ASN A 203 -14.75 -8.74 3.57
N ILE A 204 -13.91 -9.06 4.56
CA ILE A 204 -12.47 -9.26 4.35
C ILE A 204 -12.22 -10.44 3.40
N TYR A 205 -12.91 -11.57 3.57
CA TYR A 205 -12.67 -12.77 2.77
C TYR A 205 -13.34 -12.77 1.39
N GLN A 206 -14.39 -11.96 1.20
CA GLN A 206 -15.07 -11.83 -0.09
C GLN A 206 -14.35 -10.89 -1.06
N PHE A 207 -13.46 -10.02 -0.59
CA PHE A 207 -12.73 -9.09 -1.43
C PHE A 207 -11.41 -9.73 -1.93
N ASP A 208 -10.98 -9.41 -3.15
CA ASP A 208 -9.84 -10.10 -3.73
C ASP A 208 -8.52 -9.42 -3.36
N MET A 209 -7.53 -10.22 -2.98
CA MET A 209 -6.12 -9.83 -2.97
C MET A 209 -5.45 -10.37 -4.23
N ALA A 210 -5.36 -9.53 -5.27
CA ALA A 210 -4.80 -9.87 -6.57
C ALA A 210 -3.27 -9.96 -6.54
N LEU A 211 -2.73 -10.64 -7.56
CA LEU A 211 -1.31 -10.85 -7.78
C LEU A 211 -0.84 -10.26 -9.10
N TYR A 212 0.31 -9.58 -9.05
CA TYR A 212 0.98 -8.96 -10.19
C TYR A 212 2.49 -9.17 -10.06
N THR A 213 3.06 -10.07 -10.86
CA THR A 213 4.48 -10.45 -10.76
C THR A 213 5.28 -9.82 -11.89
N LYS A 214 6.24 -8.96 -11.52
CA LYS A 214 7.17 -8.28 -12.42
C LYS A 214 8.46 -9.09 -12.57
N ILE A 215 8.56 -9.92 -13.60
CA ILE A 215 9.73 -10.77 -13.82
C ILE A 215 10.76 -10.00 -14.64
N PHE A 216 11.91 -9.70 -14.05
CA PHE A 216 13.01 -9.04 -14.76
C PHE A 216 14.01 -10.08 -15.26
N LEU A 217 14.53 -9.87 -16.46
CA LEU A 217 15.49 -10.76 -17.13
C LEU A 217 16.64 -9.91 -17.68
N GLU A 218 17.87 -10.27 -17.32
CA GLU A 218 19.07 -9.65 -17.87
C GLU A 218 19.63 -10.51 -19.01
N PHE A 219 20.12 -9.87 -20.07
CA PHE A 219 20.71 -10.54 -21.22
C PHE A 219 22.13 -10.05 -21.53
N PRO A 220 22.97 -10.87 -22.17
CA PRO A 220 24.31 -10.45 -22.57
C PRO A 220 24.30 -9.44 -23.73
N LYS A 221 23.23 -9.42 -24.53
CA LYS A 221 23.03 -8.49 -25.63
C LYS A 221 21.54 -8.25 -25.87
N LYS A 222 21.21 -7.09 -26.45
CA LYS A 222 19.86 -6.79 -26.92
C LYS A 222 19.55 -7.55 -28.20
N PHE A 223 18.31 -8.01 -28.33
CA PHE A 223 17.80 -8.69 -29.54
C PHE A 223 16.38 -8.25 -29.92
N TRP A 224 15.75 -7.41 -29.10
CA TRP A 224 14.42 -6.84 -29.32
C TRP A 224 14.51 -5.52 -30.11
N PRO A 225 13.40 -5.08 -30.73
CA PRO A 225 13.33 -3.78 -31.39
C PRO A 225 13.46 -2.61 -30.41
N GLU A 226 14.03 -1.51 -30.92
CA GLU A 226 14.30 -0.29 -30.18
C GLU A 226 13.72 0.92 -30.92
N GLY A 227 13.50 2.03 -30.20
CA GLY A 227 12.95 3.27 -30.75
C GLY A 227 11.46 3.53 -30.47
N PRO A 228 10.87 4.57 -31.09
CA PRO A 228 9.52 5.04 -30.78
C PRO A 228 8.47 3.94 -30.92
N GLY A 229 7.57 3.84 -29.93
CA GLY A 229 6.45 2.88 -29.95
C GLY A 229 6.81 1.42 -29.68
N THR A 230 8.07 1.10 -29.36
CA THR A 230 8.51 -0.28 -29.14
C THR A 230 8.60 -0.68 -27.66
N GLU A 231 8.45 0.29 -26.75
CA GLU A 231 8.66 0.11 -25.29
C GLU A 231 7.87 -1.08 -24.72
N PHE A 232 6.62 -1.21 -25.15
CA PHE A 232 5.73 -2.31 -24.76
C PHE A 232 5.42 -3.20 -25.96
N PHE A 233 5.46 -4.51 -25.76
CA PHE A 233 5.07 -5.49 -26.77
C PHE A 233 4.37 -6.69 -26.15
N LEU A 234 3.50 -7.33 -26.94
CA LEU A 234 2.60 -8.38 -26.46
C LEU A 234 2.95 -9.74 -27.07
N TYR A 235 2.78 -10.79 -26.30
CA TYR A 235 2.84 -12.18 -26.77
C TYR A 235 1.44 -12.80 -26.76
N ALA A 236 0.89 -13.01 -27.96
CA ALA A 236 -0.41 -13.65 -28.16
C ALA A 236 -0.30 -15.19 -28.06
N SER A 237 -0.06 -15.68 -26.85
CA SER A 237 -0.02 -17.12 -26.56
C SER A 237 -1.39 -17.77 -26.74
N GLY A 238 -1.42 -19.03 -27.21
CA GLY A 238 -2.62 -19.87 -27.15
C GLY A 238 -3.02 -20.27 -25.72
N ARG A 239 -2.10 -20.13 -24.76
CA ARG A 239 -2.37 -20.26 -23.31
C ARG A 239 -2.57 -18.87 -22.72
N ARG A 240 -3.79 -18.57 -22.27
CA ARG A 240 -4.16 -17.29 -21.64
C ARG A 240 -3.20 -16.94 -20.49
N GLY A 241 -2.72 -15.68 -20.47
CA GLY A 241 -1.87 -15.16 -19.39
C GLY A 241 -0.42 -15.64 -19.39
N TYR A 242 0.00 -16.47 -20.35
CA TYR A 242 1.35 -17.03 -20.39
C TYR A 242 2.36 -16.04 -21.00
N TYR A 243 3.12 -15.36 -20.12
CA TYR A 243 4.13 -14.33 -20.45
C TYR A 243 3.64 -13.27 -21.47
N PRO A 244 2.51 -12.58 -21.22
CA PRO A 244 1.75 -11.85 -22.24
C PRO A 244 2.26 -10.43 -22.50
N ILE A 245 2.75 -9.72 -21.49
CA ILE A 245 3.07 -8.28 -21.58
C ILE A 245 4.54 -8.10 -21.27
N TRP A 246 5.28 -7.56 -22.23
CA TRP A 246 6.70 -7.30 -22.13
C TRP A 246 6.97 -5.80 -22.22
N GLN A 247 8.00 -5.36 -21.49
CA GLN A 247 8.52 -4.01 -21.51
C GLN A 247 10.05 -4.05 -21.63
N HIS A 248 10.60 -3.21 -22.49
CA HIS A 248 12.03 -2.88 -22.47
C HIS A 248 12.26 -1.49 -21.89
N PHE A 249 13.50 -1.20 -21.48
CA PHE A 249 13.82 -0.03 -20.67
C PHE A 249 14.79 0.95 -21.33
N GLU A 250 14.76 1.11 -22.65
CA GLU A 250 15.68 2.03 -23.32
C GLU A 250 15.65 3.47 -22.78
N LYS A 251 14.46 3.97 -22.40
CA LYS A 251 14.30 5.33 -21.85
C LYS A 251 14.73 5.38 -20.39
N GLN A 252 14.26 4.41 -19.60
CA GLN A 252 14.38 4.36 -18.14
C GLN A 252 15.82 4.01 -17.72
N TYR A 253 16.40 3.01 -18.37
CA TYR A 253 17.73 2.47 -18.12
C TYR A 253 18.50 2.32 -19.45
N PRO A 254 18.95 3.44 -20.05
CA PRO A 254 19.67 3.40 -21.33
C PRO A 254 20.90 2.49 -21.27
N GLY A 255 21.09 1.68 -22.31
CA GLY A 255 22.19 0.71 -22.39
C GLY A 255 22.00 -0.54 -21.53
N SER A 256 20.95 -0.64 -20.72
CA SER A 256 20.64 -1.89 -20.01
C SER A 256 20.14 -2.96 -20.97
N ASN A 257 20.51 -4.20 -20.69
CA ASN A 257 20.03 -5.38 -21.42
C ASN A 257 18.93 -6.09 -20.61
N VAL A 258 18.02 -5.31 -20.01
CA VAL A 258 16.97 -5.84 -19.14
C VAL A 258 15.62 -5.80 -19.85
N LEU A 259 14.89 -6.90 -19.80
CA LEU A 259 13.46 -6.97 -20.11
C LEU A 259 12.65 -7.20 -18.84
N LEU A 260 11.43 -6.68 -18.84
CA LEU A 260 10.39 -7.01 -17.87
C LEU A 260 9.28 -7.76 -18.59
N VAL A 261 8.85 -8.88 -18.02
CA VAL A 261 7.59 -9.53 -18.36
C VAL A 261 6.67 -9.55 -17.16
N THR A 262 5.41 -9.18 -17.37
CA THR A 262 4.39 -9.18 -16.33
C THR A 262 3.46 -10.37 -16.51
N VAL A 263 3.25 -11.10 -15.41
CA VAL A 263 2.20 -12.11 -15.26
C VAL A 263 1.31 -11.75 -14.06
N THR A 264 0.09 -12.28 -14.03
CA THR A 264 -0.87 -12.02 -12.95
C THR A 264 -1.57 -13.29 -12.52
N ASP A 265 -2.22 -13.22 -11.36
CA ASP A 265 -3.16 -14.22 -10.84
C ASP A 265 -2.62 -15.67 -10.88
N ASP A 266 -3.26 -16.60 -11.59
CA ASP A 266 -2.86 -18.02 -11.62
C ASP A 266 -1.41 -18.24 -12.10
N GLU A 267 -0.96 -17.47 -13.08
CA GLU A 267 0.43 -17.56 -13.55
C GLU A 267 1.41 -17.03 -12.50
N SER A 268 1.03 -15.97 -11.76
CA SER A 268 1.81 -15.51 -10.61
C SER A 268 1.93 -16.59 -9.54
N ARG A 269 0.83 -17.25 -9.15
CA ARG A 269 0.86 -18.33 -8.14
C ARG A 269 1.77 -19.46 -8.57
N ARG A 270 1.63 -19.92 -9.82
CA ARG A 270 2.46 -20.98 -10.41
C ARG A 270 3.95 -20.61 -10.40
N ILE A 271 4.27 -19.41 -10.86
CA ILE A 271 5.65 -18.95 -11.01
C ILE A 271 6.32 -18.71 -9.66
N GLU A 272 5.60 -18.19 -8.66
CA GLU A 272 6.18 -18.02 -7.32
C GLU A 272 6.57 -19.36 -6.66
N GLN A 273 5.88 -20.45 -7.00
CA GLN A 273 6.08 -21.80 -6.45
C GLN A 273 7.15 -22.62 -7.16
N GLN A 274 7.63 -22.18 -8.32
CA GLN A 274 8.67 -22.89 -9.07
C GLN A 274 10.04 -22.23 -8.89
N PRO A 275 11.13 -23.00 -9.12
CA PRO A 275 12.48 -22.46 -9.15
C PRO A 275 12.69 -21.42 -10.28
N ASP A 276 13.49 -20.40 -10.00
CA ASP A 276 13.77 -19.30 -10.94
C ASP A 276 14.37 -19.77 -12.27
N ASN A 277 15.18 -20.85 -12.26
CA ASN A 277 15.76 -21.41 -13.48
C ASN A 277 14.70 -21.97 -14.44
N GLN A 278 13.61 -22.53 -13.91
CA GLN A 278 12.50 -23.03 -14.72
C GLN A 278 11.71 -21.86 -15.33
N THR A 279 11.40 -20.83 -14.53
CA THR A 279 10.74 -19.60 -15.03
C THR A 279 11.60 -18.92 -16.09
N LYS A 280 12.91 -18.84 -15.88
CA LYS A 280 13.87 -18.29 -16.84
C LYS A 280 13.86 -19.06 -18.16
N ALA A 281 13.90 -20.39 -18.12
CA ALA A 281 13.83 -21.23 -19.30
C ALA A 281 12.51 -21.06 -20.08
N GLU A 282 11.37 -21.01 -19.37
CA GLU A 282 10.06 -20.77 -19.97
C GLU A 282 9.97 -19.40 -20.68
N ALA A 283 10.42 -18.33 -20.01
CA ALA A 283 10.39 -16.97 -20.54
C ALA A 283 11.32 -16.81 -21.77
N VAL A 284 12.53 -17.38 -21.73
CA VAL A 284 13.45 -17.38 -22.87
C VAL A 284 12.89 -18.20 -24.04
N ALA A 285 12.22 -19.32 -23.77
CA ALA A 285 11.56 -20.10 -24.82
C ALA A 285 10.43 -19.31 -25.51
N VAL A 286 9.69 -18.48 -24.77
CA VAL A 286 8.72 -17.54 -25.34
C VAL A 286 9.42 -16.51 -26.24
N LEU A 287 10.50 -15.88 -25.76
CA LEU A 287 11.25 -14.90 -26.54
C LEU A 287 11.83 -15.48 -27.85
N ARG A 288 12.34 -16.71 -27.82
CA ARG A 288 12.79 -17.43 -29.03
C ARG A 288 11.68 -17.62 -30.06
N LYS A 289 10.44 -17.86 -29.61
CA LYS A 289 9.26 -17.94 -30.50
C LYS A 289 8.84 -16.58 -31.03
N MET A 290 9.00 -15.52 -30.24
CA MET A 290 8.69 -14.14 -30.65
C MET A 290 9.67 -13.59 -31.67
N PHE A 291 10.94 -14.02 -31.61
CA PHE A 291 12.02 -13.53 -32.48
C PHE A 291 12.72 -14.67 -33.24
N PRO A 292 12.02 -15.42 -34.11
CA PRO A 292 12.54 -16.66 -34.73
C PRO A 292 13.72 -16.45 -35.70
N GLY A 293 13.98 -15.21 -36.13
CA GLY A 293 15.12 -14.84 -36.98
C GLY A 293 16.27 -14.15 -36.23
N LYS A 294 16.22 -14.13 -34.89
CA LYS A 294 17.26 -13.53 -34.05
C LYS A 294 17.94 -14.60 -33.21
N ASP A 295 19.24 -14.43 -33.00
CA ASP A 295 19.98 -15.20 -32.02
C ASP A 295 19.65 -14.68 -30.61
N VAL A 296 18.60 -15.25 -30.01
CA VAL A 296 18.12 -14.92 -28.66
C VAL A 296 18.95 -15.70 -27.63
N PRO A 297 19.86 -15.03 -26.89
CA PRO A 297 20.69 -15.68 -25.88
C PRO A 297 19.85 -16.12 -24.68
N ASP A 298 20.41 -17.02 -23.87
CA ASP A 298 19.87 -17.25 -22.53
C ASP A 298 20.03 -15.98 -21.67
N ALA A 299 19.10 -15.78 -20.73
CA ALA A 299 19.19 -14.70 -19.75
C ALA A 299 20.31 -15.01 -18.72
N THR A 300 21.20 -14.05 -18.50
CA THR A 300 22.29 -14.13 -17.52
C THR A 300 21.73 -14.17 -16.11
N ASP A 301 20.71 -13.36 -15.83
CA ASP A 301 20.08 -13.27 -14.52
C ASP A 301 18.55 -13.12 -14.61
N ILE A 302 17.86 -13.43 -13.52
CA ILE A 302 16.40 -13.31 -13.38
C ILE A 302 16.03 -12.82 -11.98
N LEU A 303 15.04 -11.94 -11.90
CA LEU A 303 14.40 -11.54 -10.65
C LEU A 303 12.90 -11.82 -10.72
N VAL A 304 12.40 -12.65 -9.80
CA VAL A 304 10.98 -12.99 -9.64
C VAL A 304 10.49 -12.50 -8.26
N PRO A 305 9.79 -11.36 -8.18
CA PRO A 305 9.17 -10.90 -6.93
C PRO A 305 8.10 -11.88 -6.44
N ARG A 306 8.24 -12.38 -5.20
CA ARG A 306 7.34 -13.37 -4.59
C ARG A 306 6.42 -12.75 -3.53
N TRP A 307 5.53 -11.86 -3.94
CA TRP A 307 4.66 -11.08 -3.04
C TRP A 307 3.57 -11.93 -2.39
N TRP A 308 3.06 -12.96 -3.07
CA TRP A 308 2.02 -13.85 -2.53
C TRP A 308 2.56 -14.81 -1.47
N SER A 309 3.77 -15.32 -1.71
CA SER A 309 4.47 -16.22 -0.80
C SER A 309 4.96 -15.50 0.46
N ASN A 310 5.22 -14.19 0.36
CA ASN A 310 5.62 -13.38 1.50
C ASN A 310 4.47 -13.17 2.49
N ARG A 311 4.65 -13.67 3.72
CA ARG A 311 3.65 -13.63 4.80
C ARG A 311 3.21 -12.21 5.21
N PHE A 312 4.00 -11.17 4.92
CA PHE A 312 3.68 -9.78 5.27
C PHE A 312 2.89 -9.03 4.20
N PHE A 313 2.62 -9.66 3.05
CA PHE A 313 1.89 -9.03 1.95
C PHE A 313 0.78 -9.92 1.40
N LYS A 314 1.06 -11.23 1.20
CA LYS A 314 0.09 -12.21 0.67
C LYS A 314 -0.58 -11.77 -0.64
N GLY A 315 0.10 -10.94 -1.41
CA GLY A 315 -0.32 -10.44 -2.72
C GLY A 315 0.17 -9.03 -3.01
N THR A 316 -0.30 -8.45 -4.12
CA THR A 316 0.18 -7.13 -4.59
C THR A 316 -0.81 -6.02 -4.35
N PHE A 317 -2.09 -6.20 -4.64
CA PHE A 317 -3.09 -5.15 -4.43
C PHE A 317 -4.51 -5.73 -4.39
N SER A 318 -5.43 -5.00 -3.78
CA SER A 318 -6.81 -5.43 -3.75
C SER A 318 -7.50 -5.19 -5.10
N ASN A 319 -8.45 -6.05 -5.45
CA ASN A 319 -9.27 -5.91 -6.65
C ASN A 319 -10.75 -6.09 -6.26
N TRP A 320 -11.64 -5.32 -6.88
CA TRP A 320 -13.05 -5.34 -6.55
C TRP A 320 -13.78 -6.45 -7.33
N PRO A 321 -14.28 -7.51 -6.67
CA PRO A 321 -15.01 -8.57 -7.35
C PRO A 321 -16.46 -8.18 -7.63
N ILE A 322 -17.05 -8.76 -8.67
CA ILE A 322 -18.40 -8.42 -9.19
C ILE A 322 -19.50 -8.58 -8.13
N SER A 323 -19.31 -9.48 -7.16
CA SER A 323 -20.32 -9.81 -6.15
C SER A 323 -20.41 -8.82 -4.99
N ILE A 324 -19.53 -7.81 -4.91
CA ILE A 324 -19.43 -6.94 -3.73
C ILE A 324 -20.00 -5.55 -4.01
N SER A 325 -21.01 -5.18 -3.24
CA SER A 325 -21.61 -3.85 -3.28
C SER A 325 -20.72 -2.79 -2.63
N ARG A 326 -21.06 -1.52 -2.85
CA ARG A 326 -20.40 -0.40 -2.16
C ARG A 326 -20.54 -0.47 -0.64
N TYR A 327 -21.68 -0.95 -0.17
CA TYR A 327 -21.95 -1.14 1.27
C TYR A 327 -21.01 -2.17 1.89
N GLU A 328 -20.90 -3.33 1.24
CA GLU A 328 -20.01 -4.41 1.67
C GLU A 328 -18.54 -3.99 1.63
N TYR A 329 -18.14 -3.23 0.62
CA TYR A 329 -16.79 -2.67 0.55
C TYR A 329 -16.50 -1.70 1.71
N ASP A 330 -17.43 -0.81 2.06
CA ASP A 330 -17.24 0.13 3.18
C ASP A 330 -17.19 -0.59 4.55
N LEU A 331 -17.77 -1.80 4.65
CA LEU A 331 -17.59 -2.66 5.83
C LEU A 331 -16.14 -3.13 6.00
N ILE A 332 -15.28 -3.15 4.98
CA ILE A 332 -13.84 -3.46 5.13
C ILE A 332 -13.12 -2.32 5.83
N ARG A 333 -13.49 -1.07 5.53
CA ARG A 333 -12.96 0.15 6.16
C ARG A 333 -13.46 0.36 7.59
N ALA A 334 -14.71 -0.01 7.90
CA ALA A 334 -15.36 0.30 9.17
C ALA A 334 -14.54 -0.14 10.41
N PRO A 335 -14.39 0.70 11.46
CA PRO A 335 -13.68 0.31 12.67
C PRO A 335 -14.47 -0.75 13.49
N VAL A 336 -13.75 -1.50 14.32
CA VAL A 336 -14.31 -2.46 15.29
C VAL A 336 -13.87 -2.03 16.69
N GLY A 337 -14.76 -1.33 17.40
CA GLY A 337 -14.42 -0.73 18.70
C GLY A 337 -13.26 0.26 18.57
N ARG A 338 -12.10 -0.08 19.13
CA ARG A 338 -10.87 0.73 19.10
C ARG A 338 -9.85 0.28 18.05
N VAL A 339 -10.24 -0.66 17.19
CA VAL A 339 -9.44 -1.17 16.07
C VAL A 339 -9.89 -0.47 14.78
N TYR A 340 -9.02 0.34 14.21
CA TYR A 340 -9.21 1.05 12.94
C TYR A 340 -8.42 0.35 11.84
N PHE A 341 -8.88 0.47 10.59
CA PHE A 341 -8.26 -0.17 9.43
C PHE A 341 -7.91 0.89 8.40
N THR A 342 -6.74 0.77 7.79
CA THR A 342 -6.30 1.63 6.69
C THR A 342 -5.50 0.82 5.66
N GLY A 343 -5.41 1.30 4.43
CA GLY A 343 -4.77 0.59 3.32
C GLY A 343 -5.41 0.96 2.00
N GLU A 344 -4.79 0.59 0.88
CA GLU A 344 -5.47 0.78 -0.42
C GLU A 344 -6.82 0.05 -0.48
N HIS A 345 -6.95 -1.10 0.20
CA HIS A 345 -8.21 -1.85 0.35
C HIS A 345 -9.28 -1.16 1.21
N THR A 346 -8.97 -0.02 1.82
CA THR A 346 -9.94 0.86 2.50
C THR A 346 -10.07 2.22 1.81
N SER A 347 -9.50 2.38 0.61
CA SER A 347 -9.62 3.62 -0.17
C SER A 347 -11.00 3.72 -0.81
N GLU A 348 -11.61 4.89 -0.75
CA GLU A 348 -12.99 5.14 -1.19
C GLU A 348 -13.16 4.75 -2.66
N HIS A 349 -12.28 5.25 -3.51
CA HIS A 349 -12.39 5.17 -4.96
C HIS A 349 -11.13 4.61 -5.63
N TYR A 350 -10.06 4.40 -4.86
CA TYR A 350 -8.72 4.16 -5.42
C TYR A 350 -8.04 2.93 -4.83
N ASN A 351 -8.81 1.87 -4.52
CA ASN A 351 -8.19 0.58 -4.20
C ASN A 351 -7.31 0.11 -5.36
N GLY A 352 -6.22 -0.58 -5.08
CA GLY A 352 -5.21 -0.91 -6.09
C GLY A 352 -3.97 -0.02 -6.09
N TYR A 353 -4.10 1.24 -5.67
CA TYR A 353 -3.09 2.27 -6.00
C TYR A 353 -2.35 2.88 -4.82
N VAL A 354 -1.17 3.45 -5.10
CA VAL A 354 -0.37 4.22 -4.13
C VAL A 354 -1.13 5.43 -3.59
N HIS A 355 -1.77 6.21 -4.47
CA HIS A 355 -2.56 7.37 -4.06
C HIS A 355 -3.77 6.95 -3.21
N GLY A 356 -4.37 5.79 -3.49
CA GLY A 356 -5.39 5.21 -2.65
C GLY A 356 -4.91 4.86 -1.25
N ALA A 357 -3.74 4.23 -1.11
CA ALA A 357 -3.15 3.98 0.20
C ALA A 357 -2.85 5.29 0.96
N TYR A 358 -2.31 6.30 0.27
CA TYR A 358 -2.01 7.60 0.86
C TYR A 358 -3.28 8.28 1.40
N LEU A 359 -4.32 8.40 0.57
CA LEU A 359 -5.59 9.02 0.94
C LEU A 359 -6.33 8.23 2.02
N ALA A 360 -6.36 6.90 1.92
CA ALA A 360 -6.96 6.05 2.95
C ALA A 360 -6.29 6.21 4.32
N GLY A 361 -4.98 6.49 4.36
CA GLY A 361 -4.26 6.83 5.59
C GLY A 361 -4.82 8.10 6.24
N ILE A 362 -5.06 9.14 5.44
CA ILE A 362 -5.67 10.40 5.89
C ILE A 362 -7.09 10.15 6.37
N ASP A 363 -7.93 9.51 5.56
CA ASP A 363 -9.34 9.25 5.89
C ASP A 363 -9.47 8.47 7.20
N SER A 364 -8.67 7.41 7.36
CA SER A 364 -8.73 6.55 8.55
C SER A 364 -8.26 7.29 9.81
N ALA A 365 -7.22 8.11 9.68
CA ALA A 365 -6.78 8.99 10.75
C ALA A 365 -7.87 10.00 11.11
N ASP A 366 -8.58 10.58 10.14
CA ASP A 366 -9.66 11.54 10.40
C ASP A 366 -10.88 10.91 11.09
N ILE A 367 -11.24 9.68 10.75
CA ILE A 367 -12.27 8.92 11.49
C ILE A 367 -11.83 8.73 12.96
N LEU A 368 -10.57 8.38 13.20
CA LEU A 368 -10.02 8.21 14.55
C LEU A 368 -9.98 9.54 15.31
N ILE A 369 -9.48 10.62 14.70
CA ILE A 369 -9.41 11.97 15.29
C ILE A 369 -10.80 12.44 15.71
N ASN A 370 -11.82 12.25 14.87
CA ASN A 370 -13.20 12.60 15.21
C ASN A 370 -13.71 11.82 16.44
N CYS A 371 -13.35 10.54 16.58
CA CYS A 371 -13.68 9.77 17.77
C CYS A 371 -12.90 10.23 19.00
N ALA A 372 -11.58 10.37 18.90
CA ALA A 372 -10.72 10.65 20.04
C ALA A 372 -10.90 12.07 20.59
N ASN A 373 -10.90 13.07 19.71
CA ASN A 373 -10.94 14.49 20.08
C ASN A 373 -12.39 15.02 20.17
N LYS A 374 -13.27 14.64 19.25
CA LYS A 374 -14.65 15.16 19.18
C LYS A 374 -15.68 14.23 19.83
N LYS A 375 -15.27 13.05 20.33
CA LYS A 375 -16.16 12.02 20.92
C LYS A 375 -17.25 11.53 19.96
N MET A 376 -17.06 11.69 18.65
CA MET A 376 -17.96 11.22 17.60
C MET A 376 -17.44 9.91 17.01
N CYS A 377 -17.71 8.80 17.69
CA CYS A 377 -17.17 7.48 17.34
C CYS A 377 -18.10 6.61 16.49
N LYS A 378 -19.34 7.06 16.23
CA LYS A 378 -20.31 6.27 15.46
C LYS A 378 -19.94 6.31 13.98
N TYR A 379 -19.50 5.17 13.46
CA TYR A 379 -19.23 5.01 12.04
C TYR A 379 -20.53 4.66 11.29
N HIS A 380 -20.85 5.43 10.26
CA HIS A 380 -21.98 5.19 9.39
C HIS A 380 -21.50 4.54 8.10
N VAL A 381 -21.83 3.26 7.93
CA VAL A 381 -21.48 2.51 6.73
C VAL A 381 -22.26 3.07 5.55
N GLN A 382 -21.56 3.49 4.51
CA GLN A 382 -22.18 4.12 3.34
C GLN A 382 -22.76 3.08 2.36
N GLY A 383 -23.71 3.49 1.51
CA GLY A 383 -24.19 2.68 0.39
C GLY A 383 -25.26 1.62 0.71
N LYS A 384 -25.78 1.56 1.94
CA LYS A 384 -26.84 0.59 2.30
C LYS A 384 -28.20 0.90 1.63
N TYR A 385 -28.44 2.17 1.30
CA TYR A 385 -29.72 2.70 0.76
C TYR A 385 -29.51 4.02 -0.01
N ASN A 386 -28.59 4.06 -0.99
CA ASN A 386 -28.48 5.20 -1.91
C ASN A 386 -29.01 4.82 -3.28
#